data_AF-A0A3D4JD42-F1
#
_entry.id   AF-A0A3D4JD42-F1
#
_cell.length_a   1.000
_cell.length_b   1.000
_cell.length_c   1.000
_cell.angle_alpha   90.00
_cell.angle_beta   90.00
_cell.angle_gamma   90.00
#
_symmetry.space_group_name_H-M   'P 1'
#
loop_
_entity.id
_entity.type
_entity.pdbx_description
1 polymer ?
#
loop_
_entity_poly.entity_id
_entity_poly.type
_entity_poly.pdbx_seq_one_letter_code
_entity_poly.pdbx_strand_id
1 'polypeptide(L)'
;MKPIFRFFSALMFLTMACVVPGLSTDAPQSAPTPDTRLESMVALTVSAALEMTQQAQPTQTPIPTQTAEPTATSTPEADSAGSILVKSDDNSFLFTDELGKYQVTVPKELIAMRINQQEYLDAWLLPEASNPAIQNQLNSIQTQDPNRFRLFAFDFNEANIVSGFVTNINFLWDDATNLSTEEQ
;
A
#
# COMPACT_ATOMS: atom_id res chain seq x y z
N MET A 1 1.96 28.65 42.65
CA MET A 1 1.48 27.78 43.76
C MET A 1 1.09 26.43 43.20
N LYS A 2 1.18 25.36 44.00
CA LYS A 2 0.84 23.96 43.63
C LYS A 2 -0.10 23.43 44.73
N PRO A 3 -1.09 22.59 44.38
CA PRO A 3 -1.09 21.22 44.90
C PRO A 3 -1.43 20.22 43.77
N ILE A 4 -0.85 19.03 43.61
CA ILE A 4 -0.52 17.95 44.57
C ILE A 4 -1.77 17.34 45.21
N PHE A 5 -2.20 16.20 44.68
CA PHE A 5 -2.77 15.13 45.49
C PHE A 5 -2.16 13.79 45.06
N ARG A 6 -1.55 13.09 46.03
CA ARG A 6 -1.10 11.70 45.93
C ARG A 6 -1.91 10.91 46.95
N PHE A 7 -2.29 9.67 46.65
CA PHE A 7 -2.69 8.71 47.67
C PHE A 7 -1.65 7.59 47.78
N PHE A 8 -0.97 7.55 48.94
CA PHE A 8 -0.32 6.37 49.54
C PHE A 8 -1.44 5.45 50.09
N SER A 9 -1.31 4.14 50.37
CA SER A 9 -0.50 3.38 51.36
C SER A 9 -0.99 1.91 51.30
N ALA A 10 -0.50 0.86 51.98
CA ALA A 10 0.68 0.50 52.81
C ALA A 10 0.77 -1.05 52.73
N LEU A 11 1.89 -1.78 52.71
CA LEU A 11 3.15 -1.81 53.49
C LEU A 11 3.10 -2.71 54.77
N MET A 12 3.74 -3.89 54.63
CA MET A 12 4.56 -4.65 55.62
C MET A 12 4.00 -5.55 56.76
N PHE A 13 4.52 -6.79 56.73
CA PHE A 13 5.21 -7.57 57.78
C PHE A 13 4.54 -8.22 59.02
N LEU A 14 4.65 -9.57 59.06
CA LEU A 14 5.47 -10.39 59.99
C LEU A 14 5.35 -10.21 61.53
N THR A 15 5.04 -11.29 62.28
CA THR A 15 5.78 -11.71 63.51
C THR A 15 5.43 -13.12 64.03
N MET A 16 6.49 -13.89 64.33
CA MET A 16 6.74 -14.82 65.48
C MET A 16 5.66 -15.73 66.14
N ALA A 17 6.04 -17.03 66.23
CA ALA A 17 6.16 -17.87 67.45
C ALA A 17 4.86 -18.33 68.20
N CYS A 18 4.82 -19.38 69.05
CA CYS A 18 5.87 -20.21 69.67
C CYS A 18 5.33 -21.59 70.17
N VAL A 19 6.25 -22.45 70.65
CA VAL A 19 6.13 -23.61 71.59
C VAL A 19 5.39 -24.94 71.27
N VAL A 20 6.13 -26.00 71.64
CA VAL A 20 5.88 -27.46 71.78
C VAL A 20 5.73 -27.73 73.31
N PRO A 21 4.91 -28.65 73.89
CA PRO A 21 5.21 -30.12 73.91
C PRO A 21 4.09 -31.15 74.26
N GLY A 22 4.43 -32.45 74.16
CA GLY A 22 3.79 -33.59 74.88
C GLY A 22 3.29 -34.72 73.98
N LEU A 23 3.95 -35.90 73.86
CA LEU A 23 4.01 -37.04 74.81
C LEU A 23 2.61 -37.65 75.09
N SER A 24 2.32 -38.95 74.89
CA SER A 24 3.18 -40.14 74.69
C SER A 24 2.57 -41.21 73.76
N THR A 25 3.33 -42.29 73.53
CA THR A 25 3.07 -43.41 72.60
C THR A 25 2.11 -44.50 73.11
N ASP A 26 1.76 -45.40 72.17
CA ASP A 26 1.33 -46.80 72.32
C ASP A 26 -0.13 -47.14 72.68
N ALA A 27 -0.89 -47.54 71.64
CA ALA A 27 -1.53 -48.86 71.57
C ALA A 27 -1.79 -49.27 70.10
N PRO A 28 -1.80 -50.58 69.73
CA PRO A 28 -1.71 -50.98 68.32
C PRO A 28 -3.04 -51.31 67.62
N GLN A 29 -3.03 -51.04 66.31
CA GLN A 29 -3.81 -51.60 65.18
C GLN A 29 -5.12 -52.37 65.42
N SER A 30 -6.13 -51.98 64.65
CA SER A 30 -7.01 -52.90 63.92
C SER A 30 -7.13 -52.42 62.47
N ALA A 31 -7.01 -53.32 61.51
CA ALA A 31 -6.82 -52.99 60.09
C ALA A 31 -8.16 -52.83 59.33
N PRO A 32 -8.29 -51.83 58.43
CA PRO A 32 -9.40 -51.74 57.50
C PRO A 32 -9.09 -52.36 56.12
N THR A 33 -10.16 -52.79 55.45
CA THR A 33 -10.24 -53.48 54.15
C THR A 33 -9.64 -52.68 52.97
N PRO A 34 -9.10 -53.33 51.90
CA PRO A 34 -8.60 -52.62 50.71
C PRO A 34 -9.66 -51.73 50.03
N ASP A 35 -9.26 -50.51 49.65
CA ASP A 35 -10.09 -49.52 48.97
C ASP A 35 -9.99 -49.66 47.43
N THR A 36 -11.07 -50.11 46.79
CA THR A 36 -11.14 -50.36 45.34
C THR A 36 -11.40 -49.10 44.50
N ARG A 37 -11.52 -47.91 45.11
CA ARG A 37 -11.82 -46.66 44.38
C ARG A 37 -10.71 -46.21 43.43
N LEU A 38 -9.46 -46.58 43.70
CA LEU A 38 -8.31 -46.24 42.85
C LEU A 38 -8.41 -46.89 41.46
N GLU A 39 -8.81 -48.16 41.39
CA GLU A 39 -8.89 -48.92 40.14
C GLU A 39 -9.94 -48.33 39.18
N SER A 40 -11.10 -47.93 39.73
CA SER A 40 -12.17 -47.27 38.97
C SER A 40 -11.73 -45.90 38.41
N MET A 41 -10.95 -45.12 39.17
CA MET A 41 -10.48 -43.79 38.74
C MET A 41 -9.44 -43.87 37.62
N VAL A 42 -8.54 -44.86 37.68
CA VAL A 42 -7.54 -45.12 36.64
C VAL A 42 -8.24 -45.54 35.34
N ALA A 43 -9.22 -46.45 35.40
CA ALA A 43 -9.96 -46.89 34.22
C ALA A 43 -10.66 -45.73 33.48
N LEU A 44 -11.34 -44.83 34.20
CA LEU A 44 -12.00 -43.66 33.61
C LEU A 44 -11.00 -42.70 32.95
N THR A 45 -9.81 -42.52 33.54
CA THR A 45 -8.77 -41.64 33.02
C THR A 45 -8.14 -42.19 31.74
N VAL A 46 -7.92 -43.50 31.66
CA VAL A 46 -7.39 -44.16 30.45
C VAL A 46 -8.38 -44.09 29.29
N SER A 47 -9.68 -44.31 29.54
CA SER A 47 -10.72 -44.18 28.50
C SER A 47 -10.81 -42.76 27.94
N ALA A 48 -10.82 -41.75 28.81
CA ALA A 48 -10.87 -40.34 28.39
C ALA A 48 -9.64 -39.93 27.57
N ALA A 49 -8.44 -40.43 27.92
CA ALA A 49 -7.22 -40.16 27.17
C ALA A 49 -7.26 -40.75 25.75
N LEU A 50 -7.84 -41.95 25.58
CA LEU A 50 -7.97 -42.60 24.26
C LEU A 50 -8.93 -41.84 23.34
N GLU A 51 -10.07 -41.36 23.84
CA GLU A 51 -11.02 -40.57 23.04
C GLU A 51 -10.39 -39.27 22.51
N MET A 52 -9.65 -38.54 23.35
CA MET A 52 -8.97 -37.31 22.91
C MET A 52 -7.93 -37.56 21.80
N THR A 53 -7.28 -38.74 21.78
CA THR A 53 -6.35 -39.07 20.68
C THR A 53 -7.05 -39.45 19.38
N GLN A 54 -8.28 -39.99 19.41
CA GLN A 54 -9.02 -40.37 18.21
C GLN A 54 -9.62 -39.20 17.43
N GLN A 55 -9.81 -38.03 18.06
CA GLN A 55 -10.30 -36.82 17.38
C GLN A 55 -9.21 -35.99 16.70
N ALA A 56 -7.93 -36.37 16.80
CA ALA A 56 -6.81 -35.65 16.19
C ALA A 56 -6.68 -35.97 14.68
N GLN A 57 -7.57 -35.42 13.85
CA GLN A 57 -7.44 -35.51 12.40
C GLN A 57 -6.21 -34.70 11.91
N PRO A 58 -5.30 -35.28 11.09
CA PRO A 58 -4.13 -34.56 10.60
C PRO A 58 -4.53 -33.44 9.63
N THR A 59 -4.10 -32.21 9.94
CA THR A 59 -4.21 -31.05 9.05
C THR A 59 -3.28 -31.24 7.85
N GLN A 60 -3.80 -31.08 6.62
CA GLN A 60 -2.96 -31.15 5.42
C GLN A 60 -2.02 -29.94 5.35
N THR A 61 -0.73 -30.19 5.15
CA THR A 61 0.27 -29.15 4.88
C THR A 61 -0.06 -28.48 3.54
N PRO A 62 -0.16 -27.13 3.47
CA PRO A 62 -0.35 -26.45 2.20
C PRO A 62 0.88 -26.68 1.30
N ILE A 63 0.63 -27.04 0.04
CA ILE A 63 1.67 -27.16 -0.99
C ILE A 63 2.29 -25.77 -1.21
N PRO A 64 3.63 -25.62 -1.28
CA PRO A 64 4.24 -24.34 -1.57
C PRO A 64 3.85 -23.86 -2.96
N THR A 65 3.13 -22.74 -3.02
CA THR A 65 2.84 -22.03 -4.27
C THR A 65 4.16 -21.62 -4.92
N GLN A 66 4.34 -21.95 -6.20
CA GLN A 66 5.46 -21.40 -6.97
C GLN A 66 5.31 -19.88 -7.05
N THR A 67 6.28 -19.16 -6.49
CA THR A 67 6.39 -17.71 -6.68
C THR A 67 6.57 -17.44 -8.18
N ALA A 68 5.69 -16.64 -8.77
CA ALA A 68 5.83 -16.24 -10.16
C ALA A 68 7.18 -15.53 -10.36
N GLU A 69 7.92 -15.93 -11.40
CA GLU A 69 9.15 -15.25 -11.79
C GLU A 69 8.82 -13.81 -12.19
N PRO A 70 9.59 -12.80 -11.75
CA PRO A 70 9.29 -11.41 -12.07
C PRO A 70 9.40 -11.17 -13.58
N THR A 71 8.26 -10.93 -14.23
CA THR A 71 8.21 -10.50 -15.62
C THR A 71 9.00 -9.19 -15.76
N ALA A 72 9.98 -9.16 -16.65
CA ALA A 72 10.74 -7.95 -16.93
C ALA A 72 9.84 -6.91 -17.63
N THR A 73 9.33 -5.94 -16.86
CA THR A 73 8.64 -4.77 -17.42
C THR A 73 9.63 -3.96 -18.24
N SER A 74 9.31 -3.70 -19.52
CA SER A 74 10.10 -2.82 -20.37
C SER A 74 10.14 -1.41 -19.77
N THR A 75 11.34 -0.92 -19.47
CA THR A 75 11.53 0.49 -19.10
C THR A 75 11.11 1.38 -20.26
N PRO A 76 10.25 2.40 -20.04
CA PRO A 76 9.90 3.36 -21.09
C PRO A 76 11.15 4.06 -21.64
N GLU A 77 11.30 4.05 -22.97
CA GLU A 77 12.41 4.71 -23.66
C GLU A 77 12.02 6.15 -24.06
N ALA A 78 13.00 7.05 -24.07
CA ALA A 78 12.81 8.41 -24.54
C ALA A 78 12.57 8.46 -26.06
N ASP A 79 11.72 9.38 -26.50
CA ASP A 79 11.57 9.67 -27.92
C ASP A 79 12.81 10.40 -28.50
N SER A 80 12.77 10.68 -29.81
CA SER A 80 13.85 11.41 -30.50
C SER A 80 14.08 12.84 -29.99
N ALA A 81 13.13 13.41 -29.24
CA ALA A 81 13.27 14.70 -28.59
C ALA A 81 13.85 14.56 -27.16
N GLY A 82 14.07 13.35 -26.67
CA GLY A 82 14.57 13.07 -25.32
C GLY A 82 13.49 13.17 -24.24
N SER A 83 12.22 12.90 -24.58
CA SER A 83 11.10 12.95 -23.64
C SER A 83 10.44 11.59 -23.45
N ILE A 84 9.93 11.34 -22.24
CA ILE A 84 9.20 10.12 -21.85
C ILE A 84 7.85 10.56 -21.26
N LEU A 85 6.77 9.88 -21.63
CA LEU A 85 5.46 10.04 -21.02
C LEU A 85 4.96 8.66 -20.57
N VAL A 86 4.59 8.53 -19.30
CA VAL A 86 4.10 7.29 -18.71
C VAL A 86 2.75 7.55 -18.05
N LYS A 87 1.71 6.80 -18.42
CA LYS A 87 0.44 6.85 -17.70
C LYS A 87 0.54 6.00 -16.43
N SER A 88 0.19 6.58 -15.29
CA SER A 88 0.21 5.94 -13.97
C SER A 88 -1.12 5.25 -13.65
N ASP A 89 -1.11 4.36 -12.65
CA ASP A 89 -2.27 3.55 -12.24
C ASP A 89 -3.48 4.39 -11.78
N ASP A 90 -3.24 5.60 -11.30
CA ASP A 90 -4.27 6.58 -10.91
C ASP A 90 -4.84 7.38 -12.09
N ASN A 91 -4.40 7.06 -13.32
CA ASN A 91 -4.65 7.73 -14.60
C ASN A 91 -4.00 9.11 -14.76
N SER A 92 -3.15 9.56 -13.83
CA SER A 92 -2.26 10.71 -14.10
C SER A 92 -1.19 10.33 -15.13
N PHE A 93 -0.49 11.33 -15.66
CA PHE A 93 0.67 11.09 -16.53
C PHE A 93 1.94 11.65 -15.91
N LEU A 94 2.98 10.83 -15.84
CA LEU A 94 4.32 11.24 -15.48
C LEU A 94 5.11 11.57 -16.74
N PHE A 95 5.34 12.85 -16.99
CA PHE A 95 6.20 13.34 -18.05
C PHE A 95 7.61 13.57 -17.52
N THR A 96 8.62 13.03 -18.21
CA THR A 96 10.04 13.22 -17.90
C THR A 96 10.76 13.77 -19.13
N ASP A 97 11.44 14.89 -18.97
CA ASP A 97 12.29 15.49 -20.00
C ASP A 97 13.75 15.20 -19.68
N GLU A 98 14.37 14.28 -20.42
CA GLU A 98 15.75 13.88 -20.18
C GLU A 98 16.76 14.92 -20.64
N LEU A 99 16.41 15.82 -21.57
CA LEU A 99 17.28 16.94 -21.94
C LEU A 99 17.17 18.06 -20.89
N GLY A 100 15.93 18.39 -20.51
CA GLY A 100 15.62 19.43 -19.53
C GLY A 100 15.89 19.06 -18.07
N LYS A 101 16.14 17.78 -17.78
CA LYS A 101 16.39 17.26 -16.42
C LYS A 101 15.26 17.60 -15.43
N TYR A 102 14.02 17.61 -15.92
CA TYR A 102 12.83 17.85 -15.11
C TYR A 102 11.78 16.75 -15.31
N GLN A 103 10.89 16.63 -14.33
CA GLN A 103 9.77 15.69 -14.34
C GLN A 103 8.53 16.41 -13.81
N VAL A 104 7.38 16.17 -14.44
CA VAL A 104 6.09 16.78 -14.10
C VAL A 104 5.00 15.72 -14.12
N THR A 105 4.17 15.70 -13.08
CA THR A 105 2.92 14.93 -13.07
C THR A 105 1.79 15.79 -13.63
N VAL A 106 1.20 15.35 -14.73
CA VAL A 106 -0.03 15.93 -15.29
C VAL A 106 -1.24 15.25 -14.63
N PRO A 107 -2.19 16.01 -14.05
CA PRO A 107 -3.41 15.45 -13.47
C PRO A 107 -4.22 14.63 -14.48
N LYS A 108 -4.91 13.58 -13.99
CA LYS A 108 -5.71 12.64 -14.80
C LYS A 108 -6.89 13.30 -15.53
N GLU A 109 -7.28 14.50 -15.10
CA GLU A 109 -8.31 15.32 -15.72
C GLU A 109 -7.86 15.90 -17.07
N LEU A 110 -6.55 15.90 -17.36
CA LEU A 110 -5.98 16.37 -18.62
C LEU A 110 -5.43 15.19 -19.44
N ILE A 111 -5.68 15.22 -20.75
CA ILE A 111 -5.10 14.30 -21.72
C ILE A 111 -3.70 14.82 -22.10
N ALA A 112 -2.67 14.20 -21.52
CA ALA A 112 -1.27 14.50 -21.84
C ALA A 112 -0.83 13.74 -23.10
N MET A 113 -0.13 14.43 -24.01
CA MET A 113 0.23 13.89 -25.31
C MET A 113 1.48 14.54 -25.91
N ARG A 114 2.32 13.71 -26.54
CA ARG A 114 3.54 14.12 -27.24
C ARG A 114 3.30 14.10 -28.76
N ILE A 115 4.00 14.95 -29.49
CA ILE A 115 3.85 15.07 -30.95
C ILE A 115 4.25 13.77 -31.63
N ASN A 116 3.36 13.24 -32.48
CA ASN A 116 3.58 12.04 -33.31
C ASN A 116 3.92 10.76 -32.51
N GLN A 117 3.59 10.71 -31.22
CA GLN A 117 3.74 9.51 -30.37
C GLN A 117 2.41 8.75 -30.20
N GLN A 118 2.44 7.61 -29.51
CA GLN A 118 1.25 6.75 -29.34
C GLN A 118 0.10 7.49 -28.64
N GLU A 119 0.37 8.37 -27.69
CA GLU A 119 -0.66 9.09 -26.93
C GLU A 119 -1.41 10.10 -27.82
N TYR A 120 -0.76 10.59 -28.89
CA TYR A 120 -1.43 11.37 -29.94
C TYR A 120 -2.38 10.53 -30.78
N LEU A 121 -2.00 9.29 -31.11
CA LEU A 121 -2.87 8.36 -31.83
C LEU A 121 -4.07 7.92 -30.97
N ASP A 122 -3.83 7.63 -29.68
CA ASP A 122 -4.86 7.24 -28.73
C ASP A 122 -5.87 8.37 -28.49
N ALA A 123 -5.43 9.63 -28.46
CA ALA A 123 -6.31 10.78 -28.32
C ALA A 123 -7.34 10.92 -29.46
N TRP A 124 -7.00 10.48 -30.69
CA TRP A 124 -7.94 10.42 -31.82
C TRP A 124 -9.00 9.32 -31.70
N LEU A 125 -8.80 8.33 -30.82
CA LEU A 125 -9.74 7.23 -30.58
C LEU A 125 -10.72 7.53 -29.43
N LEU A 126 -10.54 8.65 -28.73
CA LEU A 126 -11.43 9.11 -27.67
C LEU A 126 -12.78 9.58 -28.24
N PRO A 127 -13.93 9.27 -27.59
CA PRO A 127 -15.25 9.79 -28.00
C PRO A 127 -15.29 11.32 -28.15
N GLU A 128 -14.56 12.02 -27.29
CA GLU A 128 -14.43 13.48 -27.25
C GLU A 128 -13.76 14.03 -28.54
N ALA A 129 -12.95 13.23 -29.24
CA ALA A 129 -12.37 13.61 -30.54
C ALA A 129 -13.42 13.71 -31.68
N SER A 130 -14.70 13.42 -31.41
CA SER A 130 -15.81 13.79 -32.31
C SER A 130 -16.17 15.28 -32.26
N ASN A 131 -15.75 16.01 -31.21
CA ASN A 131 -16.02 17.43 -31.04
C ASN A 131 -15.11 18.28 -31.97
N PRO A 132 -15.66 19.17 -32.83
CA PRO A 132 -14.85 19.97 -33.77
C PRO A 132 -13.79 20.85 -33.09
N ALA A 133 -14.04 21.32 -31.86
CA ALA A 133 -13.06 22.13 -31.12
C ALA A 133 -11.80 21.30 -30.78
N ILE A 134 -12.00 20.04 -30.36
CA ILE A 134 -10.93 19.10 -30.05
C ILE A 134 -10.19 18.67 -31.32
N GLN A 135 -10.92 18.36 -32.41
CA GLN A 135 -10.31 18.02 -33.70
C GLN A 135 -9.37 19.13 -34.21
N ASN A 136 -9.76 20.40 -34.04
CA ASN A 136 -8.90 21.53 -34.40
C ASN A 136 -7.60 21.57 -33.58
N GLN A 137 -7.66 21.27 -32.28
CA GLN A 137 -6.46 21.15 -31.44
C GLN A 137 -5.57 20.00 -31.91
N LEU A 138 -6.13 18.79 -32.04
CA LEU A 138 -5.41 17.59 -32.45
C LEU A 138 -4.69 17.81 -33.80
N ASN A 139 -5.38 18.35 -34.80
CA ASN A 139 -4.80 18.68 -36.11
C ASN A 139 -3.63 19.70 -36.00
N SER A 140 -3.66 20.63 -35.04
CA SER A 140 -2.60 21.62 -34.88
C SER A 140 -1.29 21.05 -34.34
N ILE A 141 -1.35 20.02 -33.47
CA ILE A 141 -0.21 19.42 -32.77
C ILE A 141 0.74 18.73 -33.74
N GLN A 142 0.19 18.00 -34.72
CA GLN A 142 0.97 17.14 -35.63
C GLN A 142 2.07 17.90 -36.41
N THR A 143 1.85 19.20 -36.64
CA THR A 143 2.73 20.07 -37.43
C THR A 143 3.77 20.84 -36.60
N GLN A 144 3.76 20.68 -35.27
CA GLN A 144 4.70 21.36 -34.37
C GLN A 144 6.06 20.65 -34.32
N ASP A 145 7.10 21.38 -33.94
CA ASP A 145 8.44 20.83 -33.73
C ASP A 145 8.56 20.20 -32.32
N PRO A 146 8.80 18.88 -32.19
CA PRO A 146 8.93 18.20 -30.89
C PRO A 146 10.18 18.61 -30.10
N ASN A 147 11.18 19.21 -30.74
CA ASN A 147 12.32 19.77 -30.01
C ASN A 147 11.92 21.02 -29.23
N ARG A 148 10.93 21.77 -29.72
CA ARG A 148 10.42 23.00 -29.10
C ARG A 148 9.16 22.78 -28.26
N PHE A 149 8.20 21.99 -28.73
CA PHE A 149 6.97 21.67 -28.01
C PHE A 149 7.08 20.25 -27.43
N ARG A 150 7.33 20.18 -26.13
CA ARG A 150 7.73 18.94 -25.42
C ARG A 150 6.53 18.09 -25.03
N LEU A 151 5.46 18.74 -24.58
CA LEU A 151 4.22 18.11 -24.15
C LEU A 151 3.03 19.05 -24.34
N PHE A 152 1.88 18.50 -24.71
CA PHE A 152 0.58 19.17 -24.62
C PHE A 152 -0.28 18.43 -23.60
N ALA A 153 -1.06 19.16 -22.81
CA ALA A 153 -2.04 18.60 -21.89
C ALA A 153 -3.37 19.34 -22.08
N PHE A 154 -4.40 18.65 -22.55
CA PHE A 154 -5.70 19.25 -22.87
C PHE A 154 -6.81 18.81 -21.91
N ASP A 155 -7.71 19.72 -21.59
CA ASP A 155 -8.99 19.41 -20.97
C ASP A 155 -10.04 19.14 -22.06
N PHE A 156 -10.35 17.86 -22.29
CA PHE A 156 -11.37 17.43 -23.26
C PHE A 156 -12.79 17.38 -22.67
N ASN A 157 -12.99 17.81 -21.41
CA ASN A 157 -14.32 17.86 -20.82
C ASN A 157 -15.18 18.91 -21.52
N GLU A 158 -16.23 18.48 -22.23
CA GLU A 158 -17.11 19.37 -23.00
C GLU A 158 -17.75 20.48 -22.15
N ALA A 159 -17.95 20.26 -20.84
CA ALA A 159 -18.47 21.28 -19.93
C ALA A 159 -17.51 22.47 -19.74
N ASN A 160 -16.21 22.27 -19.99
CA ASN A 160 -15.16 23.29 -19.88
C ASN A 160 -14.81 23.92 -21.25
N ILE A 161 -15.38 23.41 -22.35
CA ILE A 161 -15.17 23.96 -23.71
C ILE A 161 -16.12 25.14 -23.92
N VAL A 162 -15.59 26.37 -23.80
CA VAL A 162 -16.38 27.60 -23.94
C VAL A 162 -16.13 28.24 -25.30
N SER A 163 -17.19 28.48 -26.08
CA SER A 163 -17.11 29.10 -27.42
C SER A 163 -16.17 28.40 -28.40
N GLY A 164 -15.97 27.09 -28.25
CA GLY A 164 -15.05 26.29 -29.07
C GLY A 164 -13.57 26.40 -28.68
N PHE A 165 -13.26 27.05 -27.56
CA PHE A 165 -11.93 27.03 -26.96
C PHE A 165 -11.76 25.81 -26.04
N VAL A 166 -10.71 25.02 -26.27
CA VAL A 166 -10.33 23.87 -25.45
C VAL A 166 -9.19 24.32 -24.53
N THR A 167 -9.35 24.17 -23.22
CA THR A 167 -8.31 24.58 -22.25
C THR A 167 -7.10 23.65 -22.36
N ASN A 168 -5.90 24.22 -22.38
CA ASN A 168 -4.66 23.47 -22.55
C ASN A 168 -3.48 24.05 -21.77
N ILE A 169 -2.51 23.19 -21.47
CA ILE A 169 -1.19 23.54 -20.94
C ILE A 169 -0.16 22.98 -21.91
N ASN A 170 0.76 23.83 -22.38
CA ASN A 170 1.83 23.44 -23.29
C ASN A 170 3.17 23.58 -22.58
N PHE A 171 4.02 22.57 -22.69
CA PHE A 171 5.41 22.61 -22.22
C PHE A 171 6.30 22.93 -23.41
N LEU A 172 6.95 24.08 -23.36
CA LEU A 172 7.87 24.53 -24.40
C LEU A 172 9.30 24.47 -23.87
N TRP A 173 10.20 23.98 -24.71
CA TRP A 173 11.63 24.23 -24.58
C TRP A 173 11.97 25.51 -25.33
N ASP A 174 12.68 26.41 -24.64
CA ASP A 174 13.24 27.62 -25.23
C ASP A 174 14.71 27.67 -24.84
N ASP A 175 15.60 27.81 -25.83
CA ASP A 175 17.05 27.92 -25.62
C ASP A 175 17.37 29.35 -25.14
N ALA A 176 16.92 29.65 -23.91
CA ALA A 176 16.89 30.96 -23.30
C ALA A 176 18.30 31.45 -22.88
N THR A 177 19.17 31.61 -23.87
CA THR A 177 20.45 32.31 -23.80
C THR A 177 20.29 33.84 -23.68
N ASN A 178 19.05 34.34 -23.74
CA ASN A 178 18.71 35.76 -23.60
C ASN A 178 17.59 36.00 -22.56
N LEU A 179 17.70 35.41 -21.36
CA LEU A 179 17.02 35.96 -20.19
C LEU A 179 17.74 37.24 -19.73
N SER A 180 17.50 38.35 -20.42
CA SER A 180 18.01 39.66 -20.03
C SER A 180 17.31 40.13 -18.75
N THR A 181 17.96 39.95 -17.60
CA THR A 181 17.57 40.60 -16.34
C THR A 181 18.00 42.06 -16.35
N GLU A 182 17.49 42.84 -17.30
CA GLU A 182 17.56 44.29 -17.29
C GLU A 182 16.28 44.81 -16.62
N GLU A 183 16.41 45.17 -15.34
CA GLU A 183 15.40 45.93 -14.61
C GLU A 183 15.15 47.27 -15.31
N GLN A 184 13.88 47.60 -15.57
CA GLN A 184 13.41 48.93 -16.00
C GLN A 184 12.74 49.67 -14.84
#